data_AF-A0AAQ1TUC5-F1
#
_entry.id   AF-A0AAQ1TUC5-F1
#
_cell.length_a   1.000
_cell.length_b   1.000
_cell.length_c   1.000
_cell.angle_alpha   90.00
_cell.angle_beta   90.00
_cell.angle_gamma   90.00
#
_symmetry.space_group_name_H-M   'P 1'
#
loop_
_entity.id
_entity.type
_entity.pdbx_description
1 polymer ?
#
loop_
_entity_poly.entity_id
_entity_poly.type
_entity_poly.pdbx_seq_one_letter_code
_entity_poly.pdbx_strand_id
1 'polypeptide(L)'
;MPSRWWLATLPHPDLIQESGRYKADVVTGNGITRGYAAMAWETFGLEANATVIEKADRESFFGLLGDVLETQTTPNRPLQKAD
;
A
#
# COMPACT_ATOMS: atom_id res chain seq x y z
N MET A 1 -6.45 -5.93 7.71
CA MET A 1 -5.06 -5.43 7.90
C MET A 1 -4.55 -4.78 6.61
N PRO A 2 -5.10 -3.62 6.17
CA PRO A 2 -4.64 -2.96 4.95
C PRO A 2 -3.24 -2.36 5.12
N SER A 3 -2.84 -2.09 6.37
CA SER A 3 -1.63 -1.32 6.65
C SER A 3 -0.32 -2.00 6.34
N ARG A 4 -0.24 -3.31 6.53
CA ARG A 4 1.02 -4.01 6.31
C ARG A 4 1.38 -4.13 4.83
N TRP A 5 0.38 -4.10 3.94
CA TRP A 5 0.60 -4.15 2.49
C TRP A 5 1.34 -2.93 1.99
N TRP A 6 0.87 -1.72 2.33
CA TRP A 6 1.57 -0.51 1.90
C TRP A 6 2.98 -0.41 2.45
N LEU A 7 3.23 -0.96 3.65
CA LEU A 7 4.57 -0.94 4.23
C LEU A 7 5.49 -1.90 3.50
N ALA A 8 5.00 -3.07 3.10
CA ALA A 8 5.79 -4.11 2.46
C ALA A 8 6.14 -3.78 1.01
N THR A 9 5.24 -3.10 0.27
CA THR A 9 5.48 -2.76 -1.14
C THR A 9 6.52 -1.66 -1.34
N LEU A 10 6.84 -0.88 -0.30
CA LEU A 10 7.90 0.14 -0.36
C LEU A 10 9.31 -0.49 -0.45
N PRO A 11 9.74 -1.39 0.45
CA PRO A 11 11.02 -2.09 0.35
C PRO A 11 11.00 -3.29 -0.60
N HIS A 12 9.84 -3.87 -0.89
CA HIS A 12 9.69 -5.02 -1.80
C HIS A 12 8.77 -4.67 -2.97
N PRO A 13 9.25 -3.90 -3.96
CA PRO A 13 8.46 -3.58 -5.15
C PRO A 13 8.11 -4.83 -5.97
N ASP A 14 8.87 -5.93 -5.83
CA ASP A 14 8.60 -7.22 -6.48
C ASP A 14 7.26 -7.84 -6.07
N LEU A 15 6.66 -7.38 -4.96
CA LEU A 15 5.31 -7.77 -4.56
C LEU A 15 4.23 -7.16 -5.46
N ILE A 16 4.54 -6.17 -6.28
CA ILE A 16 3.58 -5.51 -7.18
C ILE A 16 3.50 -6.32 -8.48
N GLN A 17 2.37 -6.99 -8.70
CA GLN A 17 2.14 -7.78 -9.91
C GLN A 17 1.57 -6.91 -11.04
N GLU A 18 0.68 -5.98 -10.71
CA GLU A 18 0.03 -5.10 -11.68
C GLU A 18 -0.13 -3.69 -11.09
N SER A 19 0.21 -2.67 -11.89
CA SER A 19 0.03 -1.27 -11.54
C SER A 19 -0.25 -0.42 -12.76
N GLY A 20 -1.08 0.61 -12.60
CA GLY A 20 -1.44 1.56 -13.65
C GLY A 20 -1.10 3.00 -13.29
N ARG A 21 -0.91 3.83 -14.31
CA ARG A 21 -0.72 5.29 -14.18
C ARG A 21 -2.05 5.98 -14.40
N TYR A 22 -2.49 6.76 -13.43
CA TYR A 22 -3.79 7.42 -13.45
C TYR A 22 -3.68 8.89 -13.10
N LYS A 23 -4.58 9.70 -13.65
CA LYS A 23 -4.94 10.97 -13.03
C LYS A 23 -5.92 10.65 -11.90
N ALA A 24 -5.46 10.81 -10.65
CA ALA A 24 -6.27 10.61 -9.46
C ALA A 24 -6.53 11.95 -8.75
N ASP A 25 -7.74 12.09 -8.21
CA ASP A 25 -8.13 13.21 -7.34
C ASP A 25 -9.09 12.71 -6.24
N VAL A 26 -9.21 13.47 -5.15
CA VAL A 26 -10.11 13.14 -4.04
C VAL A 26 -11.31 14.06 -4.07
N VAL A 27 -12.50 13.48 -4.06
CA VAL A 27 -13.75 14.25 -4.02
C VAL A 27 -13.87 14.95 -2.67
N THR A 28 -13.75 16.28 -2.67
CA THR A 28 -13.81 17.11 -1.44
C THR A 28 -15.16 17.76 -1.18
N GLY A 29 -16.08 17.72 -2.15
CA GLY A 29 -17.42 18.30 -2.06
C GLY A 29 -18.31 17.63 -1.00
N ASN A 30 -19.44 18.27 -0.72
CA ASN A 30 -20.45 17.73 0.20
C ASN A 30 -21.32 16.70 -0.54
N GLY A 31 -21.57 15.53 0.06
CA GLY A 31 -22.42 14.50 -0.53
C GLY A 31 -21.95 13.07 -0.23
N ILE A 32 -22.63 12.10 -0.84
CA ILE A 32 -22.39 10.66 -0.59
C ILE A 32 -21.02 10.17 -1.08
N THR A 33 -20.41 10.87 -2.04
CA THR A 33 -19.11 10.50 -2.62
C THR A 33 -17.93 11.25 -2.00
N ARG A 34 -18.15 12.02 -0.93
CA ARG A 34 -17.05 12.72 -0.24
C ARG A 34 -15.99 11.73 0.24
N GLY A 35 -14.73 11.99 -0.14
CA GLY A 35 -13.59 11.11 0.16
C GLY A 35 -13.36 10.00 -0.87
N TYR A 36 -14.19 9.91 -1.92
CA TYR A 36 -13.95 8.99 -3.03
C TYR A 36 -12.70 9.37 -3.83
N ALA A 37 -11.88 8.38 -4.18
CA ALA A 37 -10.76 8.55 -5.09
C ALA A 37 -11.25 8.44 -6.54
N ALA A 38 -11.43 9.56 -7.20
CA ALA A 38 -11.78 9.62 -8.61
C ALA A 38 -10.53 9.37 -9.46
N MET A 39 -10.60 8.44 -10.41
CA MET A 39 -9.49 8.06 -11.27
C MET A 39 -9.92 8.21 -12.73
N ALA A 40 -9.05 8.81 -13.54
CA ALA A 40 -9.22 8.92 -14.97
C ALA A 40 -8.09 8.18 -15.70
N TRP A 41 -8.49 7.40 -16.72
CA TRP A 41 -7.61 6.73 -17.66
C TRP A 41 -7.03 7.72 -18.68
N GLU A 42 -5.99 7.29 -19.40
CA GLU A 42 -5.29 8.10 -20.42
C GLU A 42 -6.21 8.64 -21.52
N THR A 43 -7.31 7.93 -21.83
CA THR A 43 -8.31 8.33 -22.83
C THR A 43 -8.91 9.73 -22.59
N PHE A 44 -8.87 10.22 -21.34
CA PHE A 44 -9.40 11.54 -20.99
C PHE A 44 -8.42 12.69 -21.25
N GLY A 45 -7.21 12.42 -21.77
CA GLY A 45 -6.21 13.46 -22.07
C GLY A 45 -5.67 14.19 -20.84
N LEU A 46 -5.83 13.61 -19.66
CA LEU A 46 -5.35 14.17 -18.39
C LEU A 46 -4.01 13.54 -18.01
N GLU A 47 -3.06 14.36 -17.57
CA GLU A 47 -1.75 13.89 -17.15
C GLU A 47 -1.82 13.04 -15.87
N ALA A 48 -1.24 11.84 -15.89
CA ALA A 48 -1.22 10.95 -14.75
C ALA A 48 -0.32 11.47 -13.62
N ASN A 49 -0.89 11.61 -12.41
CA ASN A 49 -0.20 12.07 -11.20
C ASN A 49 0.03 10.98 -10.15
N ALA A 50 -0.53 9.78 -10.35
CA ALA A 50 -0.42 8.67 -9.40
C ALA A 50 -0.12 7.34 -10.11
N THR A 51 0.60 6.47 -9.42
CA THR A 51 0.69 5.04 -9.75
C THR A 51 -0.20 4.29 -8.76
N VAL A 52 -1.17 3.54 -9.28
CA VAL A 52 -2.09 2.74 -8.48
C VAL A 52 -1.68 1.29 -8.56
N ILE A 53 -1.49 0.65 -7.41
CA ILE A 53 -1.26 -0.80 -7.31
C ILE A 53 -2.60 -1.48 -7.47
N GLU A 54 -2.77 -2.24 -8.55
CA GLU A 54 -4.02 -2.94 -8.88
C GLU A 54 -3.99 -4.38 -8.38
N LYS A 55 -2.80 -4.96 -8.31
CA LYS A 55 -2.60 -6.33 -7.82
C LYS A 55 -1.26 -6.48 -7.11
N ALA A 56 -1.31 -7.14 -5.97
CA ALA A 56 -0.12 -7.51 -5.21
C ALA A 56 -0.07 -9.03 -5.00
N ASP A 57 1.15 -9.57 -4.96
CA ASP A 57 1.41 -10.97 -4.69
C ASP A 57 1.10 -11.30 -3.24
N ARG A 58 0.01 -12.04 -3.06
CA ARG A 58 -0.45 -12.40 -1.72
C ARG A 58 0.48 -13.40 -1.04
N GLU A 59 0.94 -14.41 -1.78
CA GLU A 59 1.69 -15.53 -1.20
C GLU A 59 3.06 -15.06 -0.75
N SER A 60 3.76 -14.33 -1.61
CA SER A 60 5.06 -13.74 -1.32
C SER A 60 5.01 -12.79 -0.11
N PHE A 61 3.93 -12.01 0.04
CA PHE A 61 3.75 -11.16 1.21
C PHE A 61 3.59 -11.94 2.52
N PHE A 62 2.80 -13.02 2.52
CA PHE A 62 2.64 -13.83 3.73
C PHE A 62 3.91 -14.61 4.05
N GLY A 63 4.68 -15.03 3.04
CA GLY A 63 6.03 -15.56 3.23
C GLY A 63 6.95 -14.56 3.92
N LEU A 64 7.05 -13.33 3.38
CA LEU A 64 7.81 -12.25 3.98
C LEU A 64 7.39 -11.96 5.44
N LEU A 65 6.09 -11.93 5.70
CA LEU A 65 5.59 -11.72 7.05
C LEU A 65 5.99 -12.86 7.99
N GLY A 66 5.97 -14.10 7.51
CA GLY A 66 6.49 -15.26 8.23
C GLY A 66 7.96 -15.09 8.59
N ASP A 67 8.80 -14.80 7.59
CA ASP A 67 10.25 -14.63 7.77
C ASP A 67 10.57 -13.53 8.80
N VAL A 68 9.86 -12.40 8.73
CA VAL A 68 10.02 -11.28 9.69
C VAL A 68 9.64 -11.71 11.11
N LEU A 69 8.58 -12.48 11.28
CA LEU A 69 8.12 -12.94 12.60
C LEU A 69 8.99 -14.06 13.17
N GLU A 70 9.60 -14.87 12.31
CA GLU A 70 10.53 -15.95 12.69
C GLU A 70 11.95 -15.46 12.98
N THR A 71 12.26 -14.22 12.57
CA THR A 71 13.57 -13.63 12.81
C THR A 71 13.83 -13.54 14.32
N GLN A 72 14.79 -14.33 14.80
CA GLN A 72 15.29 -14.21 16.18
C GLN A 72 15.91 -12.83 16.37
N THR A 73 15.27 -11.98 17.16
CA THR A 73 15.78 -10.64 17.47
C THR A 73 16.28 -10.57 18.90
N THR A 74 17.43 -9.94 19.11
CA THR A 74 17.88 -9.54 20.46
C THR A 74 17.56 -8.05 20.61
N PRO A 75 16.68 -7.66 21.56
CA PRO A 75 16.39 -6.27 21.81
C PRO A 75 17.67 -5.48 22.12
N ASN A 76 17.91 -4.38 21.41
CA ASN A 76 19.00 -3.46 21.69
C ASN A 76 18.65 -2.42 22.77
N ARG A 77 17.48 -2.56 23.39
CA ARG A 77 16.97 -1.75 24.51
C ARG A 77 16.24 -2.64 25.52
N PRO A 78 16.24 -2.28 26.82
CA PRO A 78 15.47 -3.00 27.83
C PRO A 78 13.97 -3.04 27.48
N LEU A 79 13.33 -4.19 27.69
CA LEU A 79 11.87 -4.31 27.55
C LEU A 79 11.20 -3.59 28.73
N GLN A 80 10.34 -2.63 28.43
CA GLN A 80 9.51 -1.94 29.42
C GLN A 80 8.12 -2.55 29.42
N LYS A 81 7.55 -2.79 30.61
CA LYS A 81 6.12 -3.12 30.72
C LYS A 81 5.31 -1.85 30.45
N ALA A 82 4.21 -2.00 29.71
CA ALA A 82 3.18 -0.98 29.66
C ALA A 82 2.33 -1.11 30.93
N ASP A 83 2.19 -0.01 31.68
CA ASP A 83 1.27 0.12 32.81
C ASP A 83 -0.18 0.27 32.33
#